data_AF-A0A920LN05-F1
#
_entry.id   AF-A0A920LN05-F1
#
_cell.length_a   1.000
_cell.length_b   1.000
_cell.length_c   1.000
_cell.angle_alpha   90.00
_cell.angle_beta   90.00
_cell.angle_gamma   90.00
#
_symmetry.space_group_name_H-M   'P 1'
#
loop_
_entity.id
_entity.type
_entity.pdbx_description
1 polymer ?
#
loop_
_entity_poly.entity_id
_entity_poly.type
_entity_poly.pdbx_seq_one_letter_code
_entity_poly.pdbx_strand_id
1 'polypeptide(L)'
;MALTGGIPAQIFLLPMGLERQLFVGTMSFYFLIINLAKLPFFFDLQLFTSTSIMLSIVVLPILPIGIYLGKLLNKKLSDRLFYHISHSALFLCGLNLISQQIL
;
A
#
# COMPACT_ATOMS: atom_id res chain seq x y z
N MET A 1 8.40 3.56 0.06
CA MET A 1 8.74 2.13 0.29
C MET A 1 7.54 1.20 0.56
N ALA A 2 6.29 1.62 0.29
CA ALA A 2 5.12 0.73 0.29
C ALA A 2 4.87 0.06 -1.08
N LEU A 3 5.49 0.54 -2.16
CA LEU A 3 5.23 0.03 -3.51
C LEU A 3 5.74 -1.41 -3.71
N THR A 4 6.86 -1.78 -3.08
CA THR A 4 7.56 -3.05 -3.34
C THR A 4 6.77 -4.29 -2.90
N GLY A 5 5.93 -4.19 -1.86
CA GLY A 5 5.04 -5.28 -1.43
C GLY A 5 3.66 -5.26 -2.10
N GLY A 6 3.27 -4.12 -2.67
CA GLY A 6 1.93 -3.93 -3.22
C GLY A 6 1.67 -4.71 -4.50
N ILE A 7 2.69 -4.87 -5.33
CA ILE A 7 2.57 -5.55 -6.62
C ILE A 7 2.36 -7.08 -6.41
N PRO A 8 3.18 -7.80 -5.61
CA PRO A 8 2.93 -9.21 -5.33
C PRO A 8 1.54 -9.48 -4.72
N ALA A 9 1.13 -8.64 -3.75
CA ALA A 9 -0.17 -8.79 -3.12
C ALA A 9 -1.34 -8.51 -4.08
N GLN A 10 -1.21 -7.51 -4.96
CA GLN A 10 -2.21 -7.24 -5.99
C GLN A 10 -2.30 -8.39 -7.01
N ILE A 11 -1.17 -8.95 -7.45
CA ILE A 11 -1.16 -10.13 -8.36
C ILE A 11 -1.91 -11.31 -7.72
N PHE A 12 -1.74 -11.53 -6.42
CA PHE A 12 -2.39 -12.64 -5.72
C PHE A 12 -3.88 -12.39 -5.42
N LEU A 13 -4.25 -11.17 -5.02
CA LEU A 13 -5.60 -10.86 -4.54
C LEU A 13 -6.56 -10.41 -5.65
N LEU A 14 -6.08 -9.82 -6.76
CA LEU A 14 -6.96 -9.42 -7.86
C LEU A 14 -7.75 -10.60 -8.47
N PRO A 15 -7.12 -11.78 -8.75
CA PRO A 15 -7.82 -12.91 -9.36
C PRO A 15 -8.89 -13.54 -8.47
N MET A 16 -8.86 -13.29 -7.15
CA MET A 16 -9.86 -13.85 -6.22
C MET A 16 -11.24 -13.21 -6.34
N GLY A 17 -11.40 -12.10 -7.09
CA GLY A 17 -12.71 -11.47 -7.28
C GLY A 17 -13.35 -10.97 -5.98
N LEU A 18 -12.53 -10.67 -4.97
CA LEU A 18 -12.99 -10.25 -3.64
C LEU A 18 -13.82 -8.97 -3.73
N GLU A 19 -14.85 -8.88 -2.88
CA GLU A 19 -15.57 -7.62 -2.69
C GLU A 19 -14.58 -6.52 -2.28
N ARG A 20 -14.75 -5.33 -2.86
CA ARG A 20 -13.82 -4.21 -2.71
C ARG A 20 -13.43 -3.91 -1.26
N GLN A 21 -14.37 -4.03 -0.32
CA GLN A 21 -14.11 -3.77 1.09
C GLN A 21 -13.13 -4.80 1.69
N LEU A 22 -13.31 -6.08 1.36
CA LEU A 22 -12.40 -7.15 1.76
C LEU A 22 -11.04 -6.99 1.10
N PHE A 23 -10.98 -6.64 -0.18
CA PHE A 23 -9.73 -6.38 -0.88
C PHE A 23 -8.90 -5.27 -0.20
N VAL A 24 -9.52 -4.11 0.05
CA VAL A 24 -8.83 -2.97 0.68
C VAL A 24 -8.45 -3.30 2.14
N GLY A 25 -9.30 -4.02 2.87
CA GLY A 25 -9.00 -4.48 4.23
C GLY A 25 -7.79 -5.42 4.29
N THR A 26 -7.78 -6.46 3.45
CA THR A 26 -6.68 -7.44 3.37
C THR A 26 -5.38 -6.76 2.94
N MET A 27 -5.42 -5.88 1.93
CA MET A 27 -4.24 -5.12 1.52
C MET A 27 -3.71 -4.22 2.63
N SER A 28 -4.59 -3.56 3.39
CA SER A 28 -4.20 -2.72 4.52
C SER A 28 -3.50 -3.54 5.60
N PHE A 29 -4.04 -4.72 5.95
CA PHE A 29 -3.45 -5.61 6.95
C PHE A 29 -2.14 -6.24 6.48
N TYR A 30 -2.07 -6.66 5.22
CA TYR A 30 -0.84 -7.16 4.59
C TYR A 30 0.29 -6.13 4.68
N PHE A 31 0.00 -4.88 4.35
CA PHE A 31 1.00 -3.82 4.47
C PHE A 31 1.34 -3.47 5.91
N LEU A 32 0.37 -3.51 6.83
CA LEU A 32 0.64 -3.31 8.24
C LEU A 32 1.68 -4.31 8.74
N ILE A 33 1.47 -5.60 8.47
CA ILE A 33 2.39 -6.67 8.89
C ILE A 33 3.77 -6.46 8.28
N ILE A 34 3.86 -6.21 6.98
CA ILE A 34 5.16 -6.03 6.31
C ILE A 34 5.91 -4.82 6.82
N ASN A 35 5.22 -3.69 7.03
CA ASN A 35 5.87 -2.50 7.58
C ASN A 35 6.27 -2.73 9.05
N LEU A 36 5.50 -3.48 9.82
CA LEU A 36 5.84 -3.85 11.19
C LEU A 36 7.04 -4.80 11.24
N ALA A 37 7.15 -5.74 10.31
CA ALA A 37 8.31 -6.61 10.17
C ALA A 37 9.59 -5.85 9.77
N LYS A 38 9.45 -4.67 9.13
CA LYS A 38 10.59 -3.79 8.78
C LYS A 38 11.11 -2.96 9.96
N LEU A 39 10.29 -2.72 10.97
CA LEU A 39 10.68 -1.94 12.15
C LEU A 39 12.00 -2.40 12.81
N PRO A 40 12.23 -3.71 13.09
CA PRO A 40 13.50 -4.16 13.67
C PRO A 40 14.71 -3.82 12.79
N PHE A 41 14.62 -3.96 11.47
CA PHE A 41 15.72 -3.60 10.56
C PHE A 41 16.06 -2.10 10.60
N PHE A 42 15.06 -1.23 10.83
CA PHE A 42 15.32 0.20 11.00
C PHE A 42 16.02 0.54 12.31
N PHE A 43 15.91 -0.32 13.35
CA PHE A 43 16.67 -0.16 14.59
C PHE A 43 18.15 -0.42 14.36
N ASP A 44 18.48 -1.48 13.61
CA ASP A 44 19.86 -1.81 13.25
C ASP A 44 20.52 -0.72 12.39
N LEU A 45 19.73 0.01 11.60
CA LEU A 45 20.20 1.11 10.75
C LEU A 45 20.40 2.45 11.51
N GLN A 46 20.20 2.49 12.83
CA GLN A 46 20.32 3.69 13.68
C GLN A 46 19.51 4.91 13.20
N LEU A 47 18.43 4.69 12.45
CA LEU A 47 17.60 5.75 11.88
C LEU A 47 16.75 6.49 12.94
N PHE A 48 16.65 5.93 14.15
CA PHE A 48 15.95 6.50 15.29
C PHE A 48 16.81 7.54 16.02
N THR A 49 17.06 8.67 15.36
CA THR A 49 17.62 9.86 16.03
C THR A 49 16.48 10.68 16.65
N SER A 50 16.79 11.47 17.70
CA SER A 50 15.84 12.36 18.37
C SER A 50 15.08 13.27 17.38
N THR A 51 15.77 13.79 16.36
CA THR A 51 15.17 14.58 15.28
C THR A 51 14.15 13.79 14.46
N SER A 52 14.48 12.56 14.04
CA SER A 52 13.59 11.70 13.25
C SER A 52 12.30 11.33 14.00
N ILE A 53 12.41 11.09 15.30
CA ILE A 53 11.27 10.78 16.17
C ILE A 53 10.36 12.01 16.29
N MET A 54 10.94 13.20 16.50
CA MET A 54 10.16 14.43 16.65
C MET A 54 9.41 14.79 15.35
N LEU A 55 10.07 14.64 14.20
CA LEU A 55 9.43 14.80 12.89
C LEU A 55 8.29 13.78 12.69
N SER A 56 8.50 12.52 13.09
CA SER A 56 7.48 11.48 12.98
C SER A 56 6.24 11.80 13.83
N ILE A 57 6.42 12.33 15.04
CA ILE A 57 5.32 12.76 15.93
C ILE A 57 4.54 13.92 15.31
N VAL A 58 5.21 14.89 14.69
CA VAL A 58 4.55 16.04 14.02
C VAL A 58 3.72 15.60 12.82
N VAL A 59 4.16 14.56 12.09
CA VAL A 59 3.44 14.02 10.92
C VAL A 59 2.35 13.01 11.31
N LEU A 60 2.47 12.37 12.49
CA LEU A 60 1.49 11.44 13.04
C LEU A 60 0.01 11.92 13.00
N PRO A 61 -0.33 13.19 13.35
CA PRO A 61 -1.71 13.69 13.25
C PRO A 61 -2.25 13.76 11.81
N ILE A 62 -1.41 13.73 10.77
CA ILE A 62 -1.85 13.68 9.37
C ILE A 62 -2.45 12.30 9.02
N LEU A 63 -2.06 11.25 9.76
CA LEU A 63 -2.45 9.86 9.52
C LEU A 63 -3.98 9.63 9.58
N PRO A 64 -4.71 10.03 10.65
CA PRO A 64 -6.15 9.86 10.72
C PRO A 64 -6.89 10.60 9.60
N ILE A 65 -6.39 11.76 9.16
CA ILE A 65 -6.97 12.53 8.06
C ILE A 65 -6.86 11.74 6.75
N GLY A 66 -5.69 11.17 6.47
CA GLY A 66 -5.47 10.31 5.31
C GLY A 66 -6.36 9.05 5.33
N ILE A 67 -6.52 8.41 6.49
CA ILE A 67 -7.38 7.23 6.66
C ILE A 67 -8.85 7.58 6.37
N TYR A 68 -9.33 8.71 6.91
CA TYR A 68 -10.71 9.15 6.69
C TYR A 68 -10.98 9.48 5.22
N LEU A 69 -10.06 10.22 4.58
CA LEU A 69 -10.14 10.51 3.15
C LEU A 69 -10.15 9.24 2.30
N GLY A 70 -9.25 8.30 2.59
CA GLY A 70 -9.19 7.00 1.90
C GLY A 70 -10.48 6.20 2.03
N LYS A 71 -11.09 6.17 3.23
CA LYS A 71 -12.39 5.53 3.47
C LYS A 71 -13.50 6.18 2.64
N LEU A 72 -13.54 7.51 2.57
CA LEU A 72 -14.56 8.25 1.85
C LEU A 72 -14.46 8.05 0.33
N LEU A 73 -13.23 8.07 -0.20
CA LEU A 73 -12.92 7.74 -1.60
C LEU A 73 -13.32 6.32 -1.94
N ASN A 74 -12.94 5.34 -1.10
CA ASN A 74 -13.31 3.94 -1.30
C ASN A 74 -14.84 3.79 -1.35
N LYS A 75 -15.58 4.42 -0.43
CA LYS A 75 -17.05 4.36 -0.40
C LYS A 75 -17.70 4.93 -1.68
N LYS A 76 -17.12 5.96 -2.30
CA LYS A 76 -17.67 6.63 -3.49
C LYS A 76 -17.37 5.91 -4.81
N LEU A 77 -16.40 5.02 -4.86
CA LEU A 77 -16.12 4.23 -6.07
C LEU A 77 -17.27 3.24 -6.36
N SER A 78 -17.40 2.78 -7.59
CA SER A 78 -18.25 1.64 -7.93
C SER A 78 -17.37 0.40 -8.06
N ASP A 79 -17.85 -0.79 -7.73
CA ASP A 79 -17.10 -2.04 -7.87
C ASP A 79 -16.58 -2.25 -9.31
N ARG A 80 -17.35 -1.83 -10.33
CA ARG A 80 -16.89 -1.86 -11.74
C ARG A 80 -15.70 -0.94 -12.01
N LEU A 81 -15.76 0.30 -11.51
CA LEU A 81 -14.66 1.27 -11.68
C LEU A 81 -13.42 0.82 -10.93
N PHE A 82 -13.59 0.28 -9.72
CA PHE A 82 -12.50 -0.27 -8.92
C PHE A 82 -11.80 -1.41 -9.66
N TYR A 83 -12.57 -2.31 -10.27
CA TYR A 83 -12.04 -3.46 -11.00
C TYR A 83 -11.27 -3.05 -12.26
N HIS A 84 -11.84 -2.14 -13.07
CA HIS A 84 -11.17 -1.61 -14.26
C HIS A 84 -9.87 -0.89 -13.90
N ILE A 85 -9.90 0.03 -12.93
CA ILE A 85 -8.71 0.80 -12.53
C ILE A 85 -7.63 -0.16 -12.01
N SER A 86 -7.99 -1.13 -11.18
CA SER A 86 -7.04 -2.07 -10.60
C SER A 86 -6.43 -3.01 -11.66
N HIS A 87 -7.22 -3.52 -12.61
CA HIS A 87 -6.70 -4.35 -13.71
C HIS A 87 -5.79 -3.54 -14.64
N SER A 88 -6.18 -2.31 -15.00
CA SER A 88 -5.34 -1.43 -15.83
C SER A 88 -4.02 -1.10 -15.12
N ALA A 89 -4.06 -0.80 -13.82
CA ALA A 89 -2.86 -0.54 -13.04
C ALA A 89 -1.95 -1.78 -12.94
N LEU A 90 -2.53 -2.97 -12.75
CA LEU A 90 -1.79 -4.23 -12.71
C LEU A 90 -1.10 -4.52 -14.05
N PHE A 91 -1.82 -4.31 -15.16
CA PHE A 91 -1.28 -4.47 -16.50
C PHE A 91 -0.08 -3.53 -16.74
N LEU A 92 -0.22 -2.25 -16.40
CA LEU A 92 0.87 -1.27 -16.50
C LEU A 92 2.06 -1.62 -15.60
N CYS A 93 1.82 -2.12 -14.38
CA CYS A 93 2.89 -2.59 -13.51
C CYS A 93 3.61 -3.80 -14.10
N GLY A 94 2.87 -4.75 -14.69
CA GLY A 94 3.45 -5.89 -15.38
C GLY A 94 4.35 -5.47 -16.55
N LEU A 95 3.90 -4.51 -17.37
CA LEU A 95 4.72 -3.94 -18.45
C LEU A 95 5.99 -3.25 -17.92
N ASN A 96 5.88 -2.48 -16.83
CA ASN A 96 7.04 -1.82 -16.23
C ASN A 96 8.06 -2.83 -15.69
N LEU A 97 7.60 -3.93 -15.08
CA LEU A 97 8.47 -4.98 -14.56
C LEU A 97 9.27 -5.66 -15.68
N ILE A 98 8.59 -5.98 -16.79
CA ILE A 98 9.24 -6.55 -17.98
C ILE A 98 10.25 -5.56 -18.57
N SER A 99 9.89 -4.28 -18.65
CA SER A 99 10.79 -3.23 -19.13
C SER A 99 12.03 -3.05 -18.25
N GLN A 100 11.91 -3.15 -16.92
CA GLN A 100 13.05 -3.09 -16.00
C GLN A 100 13.95 -4.32 -16.08
N GLN A 101 13.42 -5.46 -16.50
CA GLN A 101 14.22 -6.69 -16.61
C GLN A 101 14.97 -6.80 -17.95
N ILE A 102 14.56 -6.03 -18.96
CA ILE A 102 15.16 -6.00 -20.29
C ILE A 102 16.25 -4.91 -20.42
N LEU A 103 16.23 -3.89 -19.56
CA LEU A 103 17.10 -2.71 -19.61
C LEU A 103 18.11 -2.73 -18.46
#